data_AF-B9XRB6-F1
#
_entry.id   AF-B9XRB6-F1
#
_cell.length_a   1.000
_cell.length_b   1.000
_cell.length_c   1.000
_cell.angle_alpha   90.00
_cell.angle_beta   90.00
_cell.angle_gamma   90.00
#
_symmetry.space_group_name_H-M   'P 1'
#
loop_
_entity.id
_entity.type
_entity.pdbx_description
1 polymer ?
#
loop_
_entity_poly.entity_id
_entity_poly.type
_entity_poly.pdbx_seq_one_letter_code
_entity_poly.pdbx_strand_id
1 'polypeptide(L)'
;MKRILFLIFGLITYVVGAFGQGTIYFANTPQFPVYTNNGISTYGNAPQNNFHVALYWGILGSTEAQLVQIGPAVGGVADGVFNGGVYTTPNGTAPGANAMFEVRGWTGNYTTYEAALAAAPNNLSVEIDTSGAWINPTGPNAGAPAAMLFGPTGFKRLFLSSVPEPSTIALAGMGGTMILIMLRRRKK
;
A
#
# COMPACT_ATOMS: atom_id res chain seq x y z
N MET A 1 24.73 -49.00 -29.78
CA MET A 1 23.47 -48.99 -29.02
C MET A 1 23.60 -48.45 -27.58
N LYS A 2 24.72 -48.65 -26.87
CA LYS A 2 24.93 -48.13 -25.49
C LYS A 2 25.09 -46.60 -25.36
N ARG A 3 25.44 -45.90 -26.46
CA ARG A 3 25.64 -44.44 -26.48
C ARG A 3 24.36 -43.62 -26.67
N ILE A 4 23.30 -44.24 -27.18
CA ILE A 4 21.98 -43.59 -27.36
C ILE A 4 21.21 -43.54 -26.04
N LEU A 5 21.43 -44.51 -25.14
CA LEU A 5 20.77 -44.55 -23.84
C LEU A 5 21.21 -43.40 -22.90
N PHE A 6 22.46 -42.92 -23.03
CA PHE A 6 22.98 -41.80 -22.24
C PHE A 6 22.43 -40.43 -22.68
N LEU A 7 22.00 -40.28 -23.94
CA LEU A 7 21.37 -39.05 -24.42
C LEU A 7 19.90 -38.92 -23.99
N ILE A 8 19.21 -40.05 -23.78
CA ILE A 8 17.82 -40.06 -23.32
C ILE A 8 17.72 -39.84 -21.81
N PHE A 9 18.71 -40.30 -21.03
CA PHE A 9 18.76 -40.03 -19.58
C PHE A 9 19.20 -38.60 -19.21
N GLY A 10 19.92 -37.91 -20.09
CA GLY A 10 20.35 -36.51 -19.88
C GLY A 10 19.27 -35.46 -20.13
N LEU A 11 18.14 -35.83 -20.73
CA LEU A 11 17.05 -34.90 -21.10
C LEU A 11 15.93 -34.81 -20.06
N ILE A 12 16.02 -35.52 -18.93
CA ILE A 12 14.97 -35.56 -17.89
C ILE A 12 15.25 -34.59 -16.73
N THR A 13 16.43 -33.97 -16.64
CA THR A 13 16.77 -33.04 -15.55
C THR A 13 16.80 -31.59 -16.01
N TYR A 14 15.66 -31.07 -16.46
CA TYR A 14 15.38 -29.63 -16.49
C TYR A 14 13.87 -29.38 -16.44
N VAL A 15 13.18 -29.96 -15.43
CA VAL A 15 12.00 -29.29 -14.90
C VAL A 15 12.51 -28.14 -14.07
N VAL A 16 12.91 -27.04 -14.73
CA VAL A 16 12.89 -25.74 -14.06
C VAL A 16 11.43 -25.57 -13.67
N GLY A 17 11.16 -25.63 -12.37
CA GLY A 17 9.87 -25.21 -11.85
C GLY A 17 9.64 -23.80 -12.34
N ALA A 18 8.83 -23.65 -13.40
CA ALA A 18 8.14 -22.42 -13.67
C ALA A 18 7.17 -22.26 -12.49
N PHE A 19 7.69 -21.79 -11.36
CA PHE A 19 6.86 -21.27 -10.29
C PHE A 19 6.19 -20.05 -10.91
N GLY A 20 5.02 -20.25 -11.51
CA GLY A 20 4.28 -19.10 -12.01
C GLY A 20 3.91 -18.21 -10.83
N GLN A 21 3.60 -16.97 -11.15
CA GLN A 21 3.40 -15.93 -10.17
C GLN A 21 1.94 -15.88 -9.73
N GLY A 22 1.71 -15.59 -8.45
CA GLY A 22 0.38 -15.29 -7.95
C GLY A 22 -0.22 -14.04 -8.60
N THR A 23 -1.55 -13.97 -8.66
CA THR A 23 -2.28 -12.79 -9.16
C THR A 23 -3.33 -12.31 -8.17
N ILE A 24 -3.57 -11.01 -8.10
CA ILE A 24 -4.58 -10.39 -7.24
C ILE A 24 -5.38 -9.35 -8.03
N TYR A 25 -6.69 -9.30 -7.80
CA TYR A 25 -7.56 -8.28 -8.33
C TYR A 25 -7.60 -7.09 -7.37
N PHE A 26 -7.04 -5.97 -7.80
CA PHE A 26 -6.90 -4.75 -7.02
C PHE A 26 -8.08 -3.80 -7.27
N ALA A 27 -9.10 -3.92 -6.43
CA ALA A 27 -10.26 -3.02 -6.44
C ALA A 27 -10.89 -3.01 -5.05
N ASN A 28 -11.52 -1.91 -4.65
CA ASN A 28 -12.37 -1.88 -3.47
C ASN A 28 -13.86 -1.87 -3.83
N THR A 29 -14.70 -1.75 -2.81
CA THR A 29 -16.16 -1.65 -2.97
C THR A 29 -16.67 -0.44 -2.21
N PRO A 30 -17.90 0.05 -2.51
CA PRO A 30 -18.52 1.14 -1.76
C PRO A 30 -18.70 0.86 -0.26
N GLN A 31 -18.61 -0.40 0.18
CA GLN A 31 -18.67 -0.78 1.61
C GLN A 31 -17.33 -0.53 2.34
N PHE A 32 -16.22 -0.54 1.61
CA PHE A 32 -14.88 -0.29 2.11
C PHE A 32 -14.20 0.81 1.30
N PRO A 33 -14.75 2.05 1.32
CA PRO A 33 -14.30 3.12 0.45
C PRO A 33 -12.99 3.73 0.96
N VAL A 34 -12.36 4.51 0.09
CA VAL A 34 -11.34 5.49 0.48
C VAL A 34 -12.05 6.73 1.00
N TYR A 35 -11.72 7.12 2.23
CA TYR A 35 -12.15 8.37 2.84
C TYR A 35 -11.04 9.41 2.74
N THR A 36 -11.45 10.66 2.64
CA THR A 36 -10.61 11.86 2.73
C THR A 36 -11.29 12.81 3.69
N ASN A 37 -10.52 13.65 4.36
CA ASN A 37 -11.09 14.80 5.04
C ASN A 37 -11.09 16.06 4.15
N ASN A 38 -10.46 16.00 2.98
CA ASN A 38 -10.29 17.08 2.00
C ASN A 38 -9.85 18.41 2.64
N GLY A 39 -8.95 18.34 3.64
CA GLY A 39 -8.51 19.48 4.45
C GLY A 39 -9.58 20.07 5.39
N ILE A 40 -10.71 19.38 5.60
CA ILE A 40 -11.85 19.78 6.45
C ILE A 40 -11.91 18.86 7.68
N SER A 41 -12.66 19.24 8.73
CA SER A 41 -12.80 18.46 9.98
C SER A 41 -13.74 17.24 9.88
N THR A 42 -14.22 16.84 8.70
CA THR A 42 -15.17 15.73 8.55
C THR A 42 -14.76 14.83 7.39
N TYR A 43 -14.72 13.52 7.65
CA TYR A 43 -14.40 12.52 6.63
C TYR A 43 -15.60 12.24 5.72
N GLY A 44 -15.35 12.20 4.43
CA GLY A 44 -16.28 11.78 3.39
C GLY A 44 -15.58 10.91 2.35
N ASN A 45 -16.33 10.30 1.43
CA ASN A 45 -15.73 9.52 0.36
C ASN A 45 -14.77 10.40 -0.46
N ALA A 46 -13.59 9.88 -0.77
CA ALA A 46 -12.60 10.60 -1.56
C ALA A 46 -13.15 10.93 -2.95
N PRO A 47 -13.17 12.21 -3.38
CA PRO A 47 -13.67 12.57 -4.69
C PRO A 47 -12.95 11.79 -5.78
N GLN A 48 -13.68 11.22 -6.73
CA GLN A 48 -13.15 10.35 -7.78
C GLN A 48 -11.83 10.83 -8.40
N ASN A 49 -11.73 12.14 -8.67
CA ASN A 49 -10.61 12.75 -9.39
C ASN A 49 -9.52 13.32 -8.46
N ASN A 50 -9.58 13.07 -7.16
CA ASN A 50 -8.71 13.70 -6.17
C ASN A 50 -7.88 12.73 -5.34
N PHE A 51 -7.91 11.43 -5.63
CA PHE A 51 -7.08 10.47 -4.92
C PHE A 51 -6.44 9.44 -5.85
N HIS A 52 -5.33 8.91 -5.38
CA HIS A 52 -4.59 7.82 -5.98
C HIS A 52 -4.39 6.72 -4.94
N VAL A 53 -4.35 5.48 -5.39
CA VAL A 53 -3.98 4.33 -4.58
C VAL A 53 -3.01 3.44 -5.34
N ALA A 54 -2.08 2.84 -4.61
CA ALA A 54 -1.16 1.84 -5.12
C ALA A 54 -1.16 0.62 -4.22
N LEU A 55 -0.99 -0.55 -4.83
CA LEU A 55 -0.88 -1.82 -4.13
C LEU A 55 0.59 -2.14 -3.89
N TYR A 56 0.93 -2.40 -2.63
CA TYR A 56 2.23 -2.86 -2.20
C TYR A 56 2.14 -4.33 -1.80
N TRP A 57 3.20 -5.08 -2.04
CA TRP A 57 3.28 -6.51 -1.81
C TRP A 57 4.60 -6.88 -1.15
N GLY A 58 4.57 -7.95 -0.35
CA GLY A 58 5.75 -8.65 0.14
C GLY A 58 5.46 -10.13 0.38
N ILE A 59 6.51 -10.91 0.59
CA ILE A 59 6.36 -12.31 0.99
C ILE A 59 5.68 -12.41 2.36
N LEU A 60 5.08 -13.56 2.67
CA LEU A 60 4.44 -13.76 3.96
C LEU A 60 5.44 -13.52 5.11
N GLY A 61 5.07 -12.65 6.04
CA GLY A 61 5.93 -12.22 7.16
C GLY A 61 6.78 -10.98 6.89
N SER A 62 6.72 -10.39 5.69
CA SER A 62 7.32 -9.08 5.42
C SER A 62 6.71 -7.99 6.32
N THR A 63 7.56 -7.05 6.75
CA THR A 63 7.12 -5.82 7.42
C THR A 63 6.71 -4.76 6.41
N GLU A 64 5.99 -3.72 6.83
CA GLU A 64 5.53 -2.61 5.96
C GLU A 64 6.67 -1.94 5.19
N ALA A 65 7.85 -1.79 5.83
CA ALA A 65 9.03 -1.20 5.20
C ALA A 65 9.66 -2.08 4.09
N GLN A 66 9.31 -3.37 4.05
CA GLN A 66 9.81 -4.32 3.05
C GLN A 66 8.85 -4.49 1.86
N LEU A 67 7.64 -3.92 1.94
CA LEU A 67 6.66 -4.04 0.87
C LEU A 67 7.07 -3.19 -0.33
N VAL A 68 6.93 -3.75 -1.51
CA VAL A 68 7.25 -3.09 -2.79
C VAL A 68 5.98 -2.88 -3.59
N GLN A 69 5.87 -1.75 -4.27
CA GLN A 69 4.74 -1.47 -5.14
C GLN A 69 4.67 -2.50 -6.29
N ILE A 70 3.46 -2.98 -6.58
CA ILE A 70 3.18 -3.83 -7.73
C ILE A 70 2.09 -3.18 -8.59
N GLY A 71 2.29 -3.22 -9.91
CA GLY A 71 1.41 -2.55 -10.86
C GLY A 71 1.44 -1.01 -10.77
N PRO A 72 0.71 -0.33 -11.67
CA PRO A 72 0.57 1.12 -11.63
C PRO A 72 -0.30 1.57 -10.45
N ALA A 73 -0.10 2.81 -10.01
CA ALA A 73 -1.06 3.50 -9.16
C ALA A 73 -2.33 3.81 -9.98
N VAL A 74 -3.49 3.85 -9.32
CA VAL A 74 -4.78 4.10 -9.96
C VAL A 74 -5.55 5.18 -9.23
N GLY A 75 -6.35 5.95 -9.97
CA GLY A 75 -7.27 6.93 -9.41
C GLY A 75 -8.64 6.32 -9.07
N GLY A 76 -9.56 7.19 -8.65
CA GLY A 76 -10.95 6.80 -8.44
C GLY A 76 -11.70 6.53 -9.75
N VAL A 77 -12.58 5.53 -9.71
CA VAL A 77 -13.60 5.26 -10.74
C VAL A 77 -14.99 5.76 -10.32
N ALA A 78 -15.17 6.02 -9.02
CA ALA A 78 -16.27 6.77 -8.41
C ALA A 78 -15.79 7.28 -7.04
N ASP A 79 -16.60 8.07 -6.34
CA ASP A 79 -16.22 8.61 -5.04
C ASP A 79 -15.91 7.50 -4.02
N GLY A 80 -14.67 7.48 -3.55
CA GLY A 80 -14.13 6.48 -2.63
C GLY A 80 -13.90 5.10 -3.24
N VAL A 81 -14.11 4.91 -4.55
CA VAL A 81 -14.01 3.61 -5.22
C VAL A 81 -12.92 3.62 -6.28
N PHE A 82 -12.07 2.61 -6.31
CA PHE A 82 -10.99 2.41 -7.29
C PHE A 82 -11.04 1.01 -7.91
N ASN A 83 -10.48 0.88 -9.11
CA ASN A 83 -10.31 -0.39 -9.79
C ASN A 83 -9.03 -0.36 -10.64
N GLY A 84 -8.01 -1.11 -10.21
CA GLY A 84 -6.75 -1.28 -10.94
C GLY A 84 -6.63 -2.59 -11.70
N GLY A 85 -7.63 -3.46 -11.66
CA GLY A 85 -7.62 -4.71 -12.41
C GLY A 85 -6.71 -5.76 -11.77
N VAL A 86 -6.02 -6.55 -12.59
CA VAL A 86 -5.23 -7.71 -12.14
C VAL A 86 -3.75 -7.37 -12.06
N TYR A 87 -3.16 -7.52 -10.89
CA TYR A 87 -1.71 -7.41 -10.67
C TYR A 87 -1.08 -8.76 -10.37
N THR A 88 0.14 -8.93 -10.86
CA THR A 88 0.94 -10.14 -10.69
C THR A 88 1.98 -9.91 -9.61
N THR A 89 2.07 -10.81 -8.64
CA THR A 89 3.09 -10.72 -7.57
C THR A 89 4.47 -11.07 -8.13
N PRO A 90 5.55 -10.41 -7.69
CA PRO A 90 6.92 -10.79 -8.03
C PRO A 90 7.27 -12.23 -7.63
N ASN A 91 8.46 -12.67 -8.07
CA ASN A 91 9.01 -13.97 -7.66
C ASN A 91 9.11 -14.04 -6.13
N GLY A 92 8.57 -15.10 -5.53
CA GLY A 92 8.55 -15.30 -4.07
C GLY A 92 7.17 -15.64 -3.52
N THR A 93 6.10 -15.38 -4.27
CA THR A 93 4.76 -15.89 -3.96
C THR A 93 4.29 -16.81 -5.08
N ALA A 94 4.26 -18.10 -4.78
CA ALA A 94 3.65 -19.09 -5.66
C ALA A 94 2.13 -18.83 -5.80
N PRO A 95 1.50 -19.27 -6.88
CA PRO A 95 0.08 -19.06 -7.09
C PRO A 95 -0.73 -19.84 -6.05
N GLY A 96 -1.78 -19.25 -5.52
CA GLY A 96 -2.51 -19.82 -4.39
C GLY A 96 -1.85 -19.60 -3.03
N ALA A 97 -0.59 -19.15 -2.98
CA ALA A 97 0.10 -18.89 -1.72
C ALA A 97 -0.32 -17.55 -1.12
N ASN A 98 -0.21 -17.46 0.21
CA ASN A 98 -0.44 -16.22 0.95
C ASN A 98 0.73 -15.25 0.76
N ALA A 99 0.39 -13.97 0.64
CA ALA A 99 1.33 -12.85 0.63
C ALA A 99 0.85 -11.72 1.54
N MET A 100 1.77 -10.81 1.84
CA MET A 100 1.47 -9.57 2.54
C MET A 100 1.14 -8.48 1.54
N PHE A 101 0.08 -7.73 1.79
CA PHE A 101 -0.33 -6.62 0.94
C PHE A 101 -0.62 -5.38 1.78
N GLU A 102 -0.46 -4.21 1.17
CA GLU A 102 -0.80 -2.92 1.77
C GLU A 102 -1.30 -2.00 0.65
N VAL A 103 -2.34 -1.20 0.93
CA VAL A 103 -2.78 -0.13 0.03
C VAL A 103 -2.25 1.15 0.61
N ARG A 104 -1.50 1.89 -0.20
CA ARG A 104 -1.09 3.25 0.13
C ARG A 104 -1.84 4.20 -0.78
N GLY A 105 -2.36 5.27 -0.23
CA GLY A 105 -3.07 6.27 -1.01
C GLY A 105 -2.64 7.68 -0.66
N TRP A 106 -2.86 8.55 -1.62
CA TRP A 106 -2.50 9.95 -1.52
C TRP A 106 -3.41 10.82 -2.39
N THR A 107 -3.45 12.11 -2.11
CA THR A 107 -4.05 13.13 -2.98
C THR A 107 -2.97 13.95 -3.70
N GLY A 108 -3.40 14.72 -4.70
CA GLY A 108 -2.50 15.56 -5.50
C GLY A 108 -1.79 14.82 -6.64
N ASN A 109 -1.20 15.60 -7.54
CA ASN A 109 -0.61 15.09 -8.78
C ASN A 109 0.82 14.55 -8.59
N TYR A 110 0.95 13.48 -7.80
CA TYR A 110 2.20 12.78 -7.56
C TYR A 110 2.17 11.39 -8.18
N THR A 111 3.24 11.01 -8.86
CA THR A 111 3.35 9.71 -9.53
C THR A 111 3.48 8.54 -8.57
N THR A 112 4.07 8.77 -7.38
CA THR A 112 4.30 7.73 -6.37
C THR A 112 3.88 8.21 -4.99
N TYR A 113 3.55 7.26 -4.12
CA TYR A 113 3.25 7.54 -2.72
C TYR A 113 4.43 8.21 -2.01
N GLU A 114 5.67 7.78 -2.28
CA GLU A 114 6.87 8.32 -1.65
C GLU A 114 7.10 9.80 -2.03
N ALA A 115 6.75 10.19 -3.26
CA ALA A 115 6.80 11.58 -3.68
C ALA A 115 5.72 12.43 -2.98
N ALA A 116 4.52 11.90 -2.83
CA ALA A 116 3.45 12.56 -2.07
C ALA A 116 3.80 12.67 -0.57
N LEU A 117 4.36 11.60 0.01
CA LEU A 117 4.83 11.56 1.40
C LEU A 117 5.93 12.59 1.66
N ALA A 118 6.86 12.79 0.73
CA ALA A 118 7.88 13.82 0.86
C ALA A 118 7.30 15.25 0.77
N ALA A 119 6.19 15.44 0.05
CA ALA A 119 5.55 16.73 -0.11
C ALA A 119 4.57 17.08 1.03
N ALA A 120 3.88 16.08 1.60
CA ALA A 120 2.84 16.27 2.61
C ALA A 120 3.24 17.13 3.82
N PRO A 121 4.47 17.01 4.40
CA PRO A 121 4.88 17.85 5.53
C PRO A 121 4.89 19.36 5.25
N ASN A 122 4.97 19.75 3.98
CA ASN A 122 5.04 21.15 3.56
C ASN A 122 3.79 21.59 2.77
N ASN A 123 2.80 20.71 2.60
CA ASN A 123 1.60 20.98 1.83
C ASN A 123 0.39 20.27 2.44
N LEU A 124 -0.41 21.03 3.19
CA LEU A 124 -1.62 20.55 3.87
C LEU A 124 -2.73 20.08 2.91
N SER A 125 -2.62 20.37 1.61
CA SER A 125 -3.56 19.85 0.60
C SER A 125 -3.22 18.42 0.17
N VAL A 126 -2.04 17.92 0.54
CA VAL A 126 -1.62 16.54 0.26
C VAL A 126 -1.94 15.70 1.47
N GLU A 127 -2.92 14.84 1.29
CA GLU A 127 -3.32 13.86 2.27
C GLU A 127 -2.74 12.52 1.86
N ILE A 128 -2.27 11.77 2.84
CA ILE A 128 -1.69 10.46 2.62
C ILE A 128 -2.16 9.54 3.73
N ASP A 129 -2.26 8.25 3.43
CA ASP A 129 -2.45 7.23 4.44
C ASP A 129 -2.08 5.85 3.89
N THR A 130 -2.03 4.88 4.80
CA THR A 130 -1.85 3.47 4.50
C THR A 130 -2.96 2.64 5.14
N SER A 131 -3.37 1.55 4.51
CA SER A 131 -4.41 0.67 5.05
C SER A 131 -3.97 -0.17 6.25
N GLY A 132 -2.66 -0.18 6.54
CA GLY A 132 -1.98 -1.25 7.28
C GLY A 132 -1.84 -2.52 6.41
N ALA A 133 -0.82 -3.32 6.74
CA ALA A 133 -0.54 -4.56 6.04
C ALA A 133 -1.57 -5.68 6.39
N TRP A 134 -1.95 -6.48 5.40
CA TRP A 134 -2.88 -7.61 5.56
C TRP A 134 -2.47 -8.83 4.73
N ILE A 135 -3.00 -10.00 5.08
CA ILE A 135 -2.69 -11.26 4.38
C ILE A 135 -3.77 -11.55 3.34
N ASN A 136 -3.34 -11.84 2.11
CA ASN A 136 -4.24 -12.31 1.04
C ASN A 136 -3.65 -13.54 0.34
N PRO A 137 -4.44 -14.59 0.07
CA PRO A 137 -4.03 -15.61 -0.89
C PRO A 137 -3.96 -15.01 -2.30
N THR A 138 -3.02 -15.46 -3.11
CA THR A 138 -2.97 -15.12 -4.54
C THR A 138 -3.80 -16.11 -5.36
N GLY A 139 -4.23 -15.71 -6.56
CA GLY A 139 -4.97 -16.58 -7.48
C GLY A 139 -4.09 -17.69 -8.05
N PRO A 140 -4.68 -18.82 -8.50
CA PRO A 140 -3.95 -19.87 -9.20
C PRO A 140 -3.37 -19.35 -10.51
N ASN A 141 -2.24 -19.93 -10.95
CA ASN A 141 -1.62 -19.62 -12.24
C ASN A 141 -2.67 -19.74 -13.36
N ALA A 142 -2.91 -18.64 -14.07
CA ALA A 142 -3.79 -18.55 -15.24
C ALA A 142 -5.27 -18.95 -15.05
N GLY A 143 -5.76 -19.18 -13.83
CA GLY A 143 -7.13 -19.69 -13.59
C GLY A 143 -8.17 -18.61 -13.25
N ALA A 144 -7.83 -17.70 -12.33
CA ALA A 144 -8.57 -16.48 -12.00
C ALA A 144 -7.76 -15.71 -10.95
N PRO A 145 -7.66 -14.37 -11.02
CA PRO A 145 -7.02 -13.57 -9.98
C PRO A 145 -7.75 -13.71 -8.64
N ALA A 146 -7.01 -13.78 -7.53
CA ALA A 146 -7.64 -13.75 -6.22
C ALA A 146 -8.27 -12.37 -5.97
N ALA A 147 -9.49 -12.33 -5.48
CA ALA A 147 -10.08 -11.07 -5.03
C ALA A 147 -9.34 -10.57 -3.77
N MET A 148 -9.26 -9.24 -3.64
CA MET A 148 -8.84 -8.62 -2.39
C MET A 148 -9.83 -8.98 -1.28
N LEU A 149 -9.32 -9.51 -0.18
CA LEU A 149 -10.11 -9.83 1.00
C LEU A 149 -10.44 -8.55 1.77
N PHE A 150 -11.66 -8.48 2.31
CA PHE A 150 -12.11 -7.33 3.10
C PHE A 150 -12.46 -7.71 4.54
N GLY A 151 -12.08 -6.85 5.50
CA GLY A 151 -12.41 -7.09 6.92
C GLY A 151 -11.63 -8.26 7.54
N PRO A 152 -11.95 -8.71 8.76
CA PRO A 152 -11.09 -9.04 9.92
C PRO A 152 -9.66 -9.61 9.83
N THR A 153 -9.01 -9.77 8.68
CA THR A 153 -7.54 -9.63 8.47
C THR A 153 -7.19 -9.34 7.00
N GLY A 154 -8.12 -8.72 6.27
CA GLY A 154 -8.03 -8.19 4.92
C GLY A 154 -8.13 -6.65 4.90
N PHE A 155 -8.25 -6.07 3.71
CA PHE A 155 -8.41 -4.62 3.53
C PHE A 155 -9.67 -4.11 4.23
N LYS A 156 -9.54 -3.08 5.08
CA LYS A 156 -10.68 -2.52 5.83
C LYS A 156 -11.20 -1.22 5.24
N ARG A 157 -10.32 -0.32 4.82
CA ARG A 157 -10.56 1.02 4.23
C ARG A 157 -9.27 1.82 4.31
N LEU A 158 -9.30 3.04 3.77
CA LEU A 158 -8.20 3.99 3.82
C LEU A 158 -8.72 5.37 4.22
N PHE A 159 -8.02 6.09 5.11
CA PHE A 159 -8.41 7.44 5.55
C PHE A 159 -7.30 8.44 5.26
N LEU A 160 -7.36 9.07 4.08
CA LEU A 160 -6.45 10.12 3.72
C LEU A 160 -6.63 11.31 4.68
N SER A 161 -5.54 11.68 5.34
CA SER A 161 -5.50 12.85 6.21
C SER A 161 -4.20 13.62 6.01
N SER A 162 -4.27 14.94 6.22
CA SER A 162 -3.09 15.80 6.20
C SER A 162 -2.15 15.39 7.34
N VAL A 163 -0.88 15.15 7.03
CA VAL A 163 0.13 14.85 8.05
C VAL A 163 0.28 16.07 8.96
N PRO A 164 0.12 15.95 10.29
CA PRO A 164 0.39 17.05 11.21
C PRO A 164 1.83 17.54 11.04
N GLU A 165 2.01 18.85 10.85
CA GLU A 165 3.34 19.43 10.62
C GLU A 165 4.29 19.07 11.77
N PRO A 166 5.48 18.50 11.50
CA PRO A 166 6.47 18.16 12.53
C PRO A 166 6.87 19.37 13.38
N SER A 167 6.80 20.55 12.78
CA SER A 167 7.19 21.83 13.38
C SER A 167 6.24 22.30 14.48
N THR A 168 4.94 21.97 14.45
CA THR A 168 4.00 22.44 15.48
C THR A 168 4.30 21.83 16.85
N ILE A 169 4.67 20.54 16.88
CA ILE A 169 5.02 19.84 18.12
C ILE A 169 6.38 20.31 18.63
N ALA A 170 7.37 20.44 17.74
CA ALA A 170 8.69 20.96 18.11
C ALA A 170 8.61 22.40 18.63
N LEU A 171 7.82 23.26 17.97
CA LEU A 171 7.61 24.65 18.36
C LEU A 171 6.82 24.76 19.67
N ALA A 172 5.79 23.93 19.88
CA ALA A 172 5.07 23.90 21.15
C ALA A 172 5.98 23.44 22.31
N GLY A 173 6.86 22.46 22.07
CA GLY A 173 7.86 22.04 23.04
C GLY A 173 8.87 23.15 23.37
N MET A 174 9.39 23.84 22.35
CA MET A 174 10.31 24.97 22.54
C MET A 174 9.64 26.17 23.23
N GLY A 175 8.40 26.51 22.84
CA GLY A 175 7.61 27.56 23.48
C GLY A 175 7.31 27.23 24.95
N GLY A 176 6.93 25.98 25.24
CA GLY A 176 6.68 25.51 26.61
C GLY A 176 7.93 25.59 27.49
N THR A 177 9.09 25.19 26.98
CA THR A 177 10.36 25.32 27.71
C THR A 177 10.76 26.76 27.97
N MET A 178 10.60 27.68 26.99
CA MET A 178 10.84 29.11 27.21
C MET A 178 9.92 29.72 28.27
N ILE A 179 8.62 29.38 28.27
CA ILE A 179 7.67 29.85 29.27
C ILE A 179 8.07 29.38 30.67
N LEU A 180 8.45 28.10 30.83
CA LEU A 180 8.91 27.56 32.11
C LEU A 180 10.16 28.27 32.64
N ILE A 181 11.11 28.62 31.76
CA ILE A 181 12.30 29.38 32.13
C ILE A 181 11.91 30.80 32.59
N MET A 182 11.03 31.48 31.89
CA MET A 182 10.57 32.83 32.27
C MET A 182 9.82 32.83 33.60
N LEU A 183 8.97 31.83 33.85
CA LEU A 183 8.23 31.70 35.11
C LEU A 183 9.16 31.37 36.29
N ARG A 184 10.24 30.60 36.07
CA ARG A 184 11.27 30.35 37.09
C ARG A 184 12.07 31.61 37.45
N ARG A 185 12.31 32.50 36.48
CA ARG A 185 13.03 33.76 36.70
C ARG A 185 12.22 34.82 37.47
N ARG A 186 10.89 34.70 37.52
CA ARG A 186 10.00 35.60 38.28
C ARG A 186 9.80 35.21 39.74
N LYS A 187 10.25 34.03 40.16
CA LYS A 187 10.16 33.53 41.55
C LYS A 187 11.46 33.71 42.35
N LYS A 188 12.51 34.24 41.72
CA LYS A 188 13.70 34.78 42.38
C LYS A 188 13.59 36.29 42.41
#